data_AF-A0A519W143-F1
#
_entry.id   AF-A0A519W143-F1
#
_cell.length_a   1.000
_cell.length_b   1.000
_cell.length_c   1.000
_cell.angle_alpha   90.00
_cell.angle_beta   90.00
_cell.angle_gamma   90.00
#
_symmetry.space_group_name_H-M   'P 1'
#
loop_
_entity.id
_entity.type
_entity.pdbx_description
1 polymer ?
#
loop_
_entity_poly.entity_id
_entity_poly.type
_entity_poly.pdbx_seq_one_letter_code
_entity_poly.pdbx_strand_id
1 'polypeptide(L)'
;NVHQAKLEIDLKANKTFDIISLQEYIPLGQRIEEFNIEIFEDNAWTKIYNGESIGAKRLIKLEKPVTTSKLRLNITKSPVCITLSEFGVYKKTE
;
A
#
# COMPACT_ATOMS: atom_id res chain seq x y z
N ASN A 1 -5.48 14.05 16.62
CA ASN A 1 -5.88 13.71 15.24
C ASN A 1 -4.69 13.08 14.53
N VAL A 2 -4.90 11.92 13.90
CA VAL A 2 -3.84 11.14 13.24
C VAL A 2 -3.92 11.38 11.74
N HIS A 3 -2.94 12.12 11.19
CA HIS A 3 -2.87 12.52 9.78
C HIS A 3 -1.79 11.75 8.98
N GLN A 4 -1.03 10.92 9.69
CA GLN A 4 -0.01 10.04 9.15
C GLN A 4 -0.14 8.68 9.81
N ALA A 5 0.07 7.62 9.05
CA ALA A 5 0.05 6.27 9.58
C ALA A 5 0.98 5.36 8.78
N LYS A 6 1.37 4.27 9.42
CA LYS A 6 2.20 3.26 8.81
C LYS A 6 1.62 1.89 9.13
N LEU A 7 1.36 1.11 8.08
CA LEU A 7 0.90 -0.26 8.15
C LEU A 7 2.02 -1.16 7.64
N GLU A 8 2.62 -1.95 8.52
CA GLU A 8 3.54 -3.01 8.15
C GLU A 8 2.80 -4.34 8.03
N ILE A 9 3.06 -5.07 6.97
CA ILE A 9 2.41 -6.34 6.64
C ILE A 9 3.48 -7.40 6.53
N ASP A 10 3.35 -8.45 7.34
CA ASP A 10 4.19 -9.64 7.30
C ASP A 10 3.46 -10.77 6.58
N LEU A 11 3.95 -11.13 5.40
CA LEU A 11 3.39 -12.17 4.52
C LEU A 11 3.76 -13.59 4.98
N LYS A 12 4.53 -13.73 6.08
CA LYS A 12 4.99 -14.98 6.71
C LYS A 12 5.94 -15.84 5.87
N ALA A 13 6.01 -15.60 4.55
CA ALA A 13 6.95 -16.20 3.63
C ALA A 13 7.21 -15.22 2.47
N ASN A 14 8.28 -15.45 1.72
CA ASN A 14 8.51 -14.70 0.48
C ASN A 14 7.37 -15.00 -0.52
N LYS A 15 6.69 -13.95 -0.97
CA LYS A 15 5.63 -14.01 -1.99
C LYS A 15 5.98 -13.08 -3.14
N THR A 16 5.70 -13.53 -4.36
CA THR A 16 5.88 -12.74 -5.58
C THR A 16 4.54 -12.14 -6.02
N PHE A 17 4.51 -10.84 -6.31
CA PHE A 17 3.32 -10.13 -6.78
C PHE A 17 3.71 -8.96 -7.70
N ASP A 18 2.77 -8.50 -8.51
CA ASP A 18 2.93 -7.38 -9.44
C ASP A 18 1.75 -6.41 -9.41
N ILE A 19 0.72 -6.70 -8.61
CA ILE A 19 -0.45 -5.84 -8.40
C ILE A 19 -0.64 -5.60 -6.91
N ILE A 20 -0.85 -4.34 -6.53
CA ILE A 20 -1.25 -3.92 -5.18
C ILE A 20 -2.65 -3.31 -5.25
N SER A 21 -3.54 -3.74 -4.37
CA SER A 21 -4.91 -3.25 -4.22
C SER A 21 -5.04 -2.47 -2.92
N LEU A 22 -5.55 -1.26 -3.02
CA LEU A 22 -5.86 -0.40 -1.88
C LEU A 22 -7.30 0.08 -1.97
N GLN A 23 -7.98 0.16 -0.84
CA GLN A 23 -9.35 0.68 -0.77
C GLN A 23 -9.57 1.45 0.52
N GLU A 24 -10.07 2.68 0.42
CA GLU A 24 -10.52 3.46 1.57
C GLU A 24 -11.93 3.05 2.00
N TYR A 25 -12.33 3.46 3.20
CA TYR A 25 -13.72 3.32 3.64
C TYR A 25 -14.55 4.50 3.14
N ILE A 26 -14.94 4.43 1.86
CA ILE A 26 -15.66 5.49 1.13
C ILE A 26 -16.92 6.02 1.81
N PRO A 27 -17.71 5.25 2.59
CA PRO A 27 -18.84 5.84 3.33
C PRO A 27 -18.44 7.00 4.26
N LEU A 28 -17.16 7.10 4.63
CA LEU A 28 -16.59 8.19 5.42
C LEU A 28 -15.85 9.26 4.60
N GLY A 29 -15.93 9.19 3.27
CA GLY A 29 -15.23 10.05 2.31
C GLY A 29 -13.86 9.51 1.88
N GLN A 30 -13.29 10.15 0.85
CA GLN A 30 -11.89 9.97 0.46
C GLN A 30 -11.01 10.84 1.35
N ARG A 31 -9.97 10.27 1.96
CA ARG A 31 -9.20 10.92 3.02
C ARG A 31 -7.69 10.83 2.81
N ILE A 32 -7.18 9.88 2.05
CA ILE A 32 -5.72 9.78 1.81
C ILE A 32 -5.34 10.72 0.66
N GLU A 33 -4.39 11.62 0.91
CA GLU A 33 -3.86 12.56 -0.09
C GLU A 33 -2.49 12.18 -0.61
N GLU A 34 -1.64 11.57 0.23
CA GLU A 34 -0.30 11.12 -0.17
C GLU A 34 0.06 9.83 0.58
N PHE A 35 0.60 8.85 -0.16
CA PHE A 35 1.13 7.62 0.38
C PHE A 35 2.29 7.06 -0.45
N ASN A 36 3.08 6.19 0.16
CA ASN A 36 4.06 5.39 -0.55
C ASN A 36 4.04 3.94 -0.05
N ILE A 37 4.58 3.05 -0.88
CA ILE A 37 4.70 1.63 -0.57
C ILE A 37 6.17 1.26 -0.60
N GLU A 38 6.59 0.55 0.44
CA GLU A 38 7.93 0.00 0.59
C GLU A 38 7.87 -1.53 0.72
N ILE A 39 8.93 -2.19 0.25
CA ILE A 39 9.19 -3.60 0.53
C ILE A 39 10.44 -3.71 1.40
N PHE A 40 10.54 -4.79 2.16
CA PHE A 40 11.77 -5.11 2.87
C PHE A 40 12.66 -6.00 1.99
N GLU A 41 13.84 -5.48 1.64
CA GLU A 41 14.85 -6.15 0.80
C GLU A 41 16.24 -5.73 1.30
N ASP A 42 17.21 -6.65 1.29
CA ASP A 42 18.59 -6.38 1.72
C ASP A 42 18.72 -5.73 3.11
N ASN A 43 17.89 -6.17 4.06
CA ASN A 43 17.79 -5.62 5.42
C ASN A 43 17.39 -4.13 5.50
N ALA A 44 16.85 -3.57 4.42
CA ALA A 44 16.39 -2.20 4.33
C ALA A 44 14.97 -2.10 3.78
N TRP A 45 14.33 -0.95 4.00
CA TRP A 45 13.05 -0.64 3.39
C TRP A 45 13.28 0.14 2.10
N THR A 46 12.85 -0.44 0.98
CA THR A 46 13.01 0.12 -0.34
C THR A 46 11.65 0.55 -0.88
N LYS A 47 11.53 1.82 -1.26
CA LYS A 47 10.30 2.37 -1.85
C LYS A 47 10.12 1.84 -3.26
N ILE A 48 8.94 1.27 -3.52
CA ILE A 48 8.57 0.69 -4.83
C ILE A 48 7.45 1.48 -5.52
N TYR A 49 6.73 2.34 -4.79
CA TYR A 49 5.65 3.15 -5.34
C TYR A 49 5.42 4.42 -4.53
N ASN A 50 5.00 5.49 -5.22
CA ASN A 50 4.48 6.72 -4.63
C ASN A 50 3.13 7.05 -5.27
N GLY A 51 2.13 7.42 -4.46
CA GLY A 51 0.80 7.75 -4.92
C GLY A 51 0.17 8.87 -4.09
N GLU A 52 -0.90 9.42 -4.62
CA GLU A 52 -1.64 10.51 -3.97
C GLU A 52 -2.92 9.97 -3.33
N SER A 53 -4.01 9.96 -4.08
CA SER A 53 -5.32 9.48 -3.61
C SER A 53 -5.52 7.97 -3.80
N ILE A 54 -6.34 7.34 -2.95
CA ILE A 54 -6.74 5.92 -3.11
C ILE A 54 -8.21 5.84 -3.56
N GLY A 55 -9.13 6.45 -2.83
CA GLY A 55 -10.56 6.42 -3.11
C GLY A 55 -11.18 5.04 -2.97
N ALA A 56 -12.14 4.72 -3.85
CA ALA A 56 -12.96 3.51 -3.75
C ALA A 56 -12.18 2.23 -4.02
N LYS A 57 -11.23 2.26 -4.95
CA LYS A 57 -10.27 1.18 -5.18
C LYS A 57 -9.15 1.70 -6.06
N ARG A 58 -7.90 1.44 -5.68
CA ARG A 58 -6.72 1.73 -6.48
C ARG A 58 -5.94 0.45 -6.71
N LEU A 59 -5.83 0.06 -7.97
CA LEU A 59 -4.98 -1.04 -8.41
C LEU A 59 -3.68 -0.47 -8.97
N ILE A 60 -2.58 -0.83 -8.35
CA ILE A 60 -1.24 -0.37 -8.70
C ILE A 60 -0.52 -1.55 -9.34
N LYS A 61 -0.28 -1.46 -10.65
CA LYS A 61 0.57 -2.41 -11.36
C LYS A 61 2.02 -1.97 -11.24
N LEU A 62 2.89 -2.85 -10.75
CA LEU A 62 4.32 -2.63 -10.68
C LEU A 62 4.97 -2.86 -12.06
N GLU A 63 6.06 -2.15 -12.33
CA GLU A 63 6.80 -2.31 -13.59
C GLU A 63 7.37 -3.73 -13.75
N LYS A 64 7.78 -4.34 -12.63
CA LYS A 64 8.30 -5.70 -12.54
C LYS A 64 7.69 -6.40 -11.31
N PRO A 65 7.46 -7.72 -11.37
CA PRO A 65 7.09 -8.48 -10.18
C PRO A 65 8.16 -8.34 -9.10
N VAL A 66 7.73 -8.14 -7.85
CA VAL A 66 8.62 -8.06 -6.68
C VAL A 66 8.42 -9.28 -5.80
N THR A 67 9.46 -9.72 -5.10
CA THR A 67 9.40 -10.84 -4.16
C THR A 67 9.89 -10.39 -2.80
N THR A 68 9.04 -10.47 -1.78
CA THR A 68 9.42 -10.10 -0.41
C THR A 68 8.54 -10.84 0.61
N SER A 69 8.97 -10.84 1.88
CA SER A 69 8.17 -11.30 3.02
C SER A 69 7.48 -10.17 3.77
N LYS A 70 7.90 -8.90 3.57
CA LYS A 70 7.33 -7.76 4.29
C LYS A 70 7.06 -6.58 3.36
N LEU A 71 5.94 -5.94 3.61
CA LEU A 71 5.44 -4.78 2.90
C LEU A 71 5.13 -3.68 3.89
N ARG A 72 5.14 -2.44 3.43
CA ARG A 72 4.72 -1.31 4.24
C ARG A 72 3.99 -0.28 3.40
N LEU A 73 2.82 0.10 3.87
CA LEU A 73 2.11 1.29 3.41
C LEU A 73 2.42 2.44 4.37
N ASN A 74 2.97 3.52 3.83
CA ASN A 74 3.16 4.76 4.56
C ASN A 74 2.16 5.79 4.04
N ILE A 75 1.21 6.20 4.87
CA ILE A 75 0.30 7.31 4.58
C ILE A 75 0.97 8.57 5.14
N THR A 76 1.42 9.45 4.25
CA THR A 76 2.24 10.62 4.60
C THR A 76 1.40 11.88 4.75
N LYS A 77 0.18 11.90 4.19
CA LYS A 77 -0.73 13.04 4.30
C LYS A 77 -2.20 12.64 4.22
N SER A 78 -3.00 13.21 5.11
CA SER A 78 -4.46 13.14 5.12
C SER A 78 -5.04 14.38 5.80
N PRO A 79 -6.07 15.05 5.26
CA PRO A 79 -6.69 16.21 5.89
C PRO A 79 -7.51 15.84 7.14
N VAL A 80 -7.82 14.57 7.34
CA VAL A 80 -8.68 14.07 8.44
C VAL A 80 -8.18 12.70 8.96
N CYS A 81 -8.95 12.03 9.81
CA CYS A 81 -8.57 10.71 10.33
C CYS A 81 -8.57 9.66 9.22
N ILE A 82 -7.46 8.94 9.07
CA ILE A 82 -7.24 7.91 8.04
C ILE A 82 -8.25 6.75 8.16
N THR A 83 -8.76 6.28 7.01
CA THR A 83 -9.58 5.07 6.93
C THR A 83 -9.10 4.19 5.77
N LEU A 84 -8.93 2.89 6.03
CA LEU A 84 -8.53 1.90 5.03
C LEU A 84 -9.36 0.64 5.26
N SER A 85 -9.99 0.12 4.19
CA SER A 85 -10.83 -1.09 4.24
C SER A 85 -10.09 -2.32 3.76
N GLU A 86 -9.23 -2.19 2.75
CA GLU A 86 -8.51 -3.31 2.13
C GLU A 86 -7.08 -2.91 1.80
N PHE A 87 -6.16 -3.84 2.06
CA PHE A 87 -4.84 -3.90 1.42
C PHE A 87 -4.67 -5.31 0.88
N GLY A 88 -4.40 -5.44 -0.42
CA GLY A 88 -4.19 -6.73 -1.07
C GLY A 88 -2.98 -6.71 -2.00
N VAL A 89 -2.34 -7.87 -2.16
CA VAL A 89 -1.31 -8.10 -3.19
C VAL A 89 -1.71 -9.29 -4.03
N TYR A 90 -1.52 -9.16 -5.34
CA TYR A 90 -1.93 -10.17 -6.31
C TYR A 90 -0.83 -10.37 -7.35
N LYS A 91 -0.73 -11.59 -7.85
CA LYS A 91 0.11 -11.93 -9.00
C LYS A 91 -0.80 -12.09 -10.21
N LYS A 92 -0.59 -11.29 -11.25
CA LYS A 92 -1.24 -11.48 -12.54
C LYS A 92 -0.84 -12.84 -13.11
N THR A 93 -1.83 -13.63 -13.54
CA THR A 93 -1.58 -14.87 -14.29
C THR A 93 -1.22 -14.51 -15.73
N GLU A 94 -0.29 -15.26 -16.31
CA GLU A 94 0.01 -15.22 -17.75
C GLU A 94 -1.15 -15.79 -18.58
#